data_AF-A0A7J6RA51-F1
#
_entry.id   AF-A0A7J6RA51-F1
#
_cell.length_a   1.000
_cell.length_b   1.000
_cell.length_c   1.000
_cell.angle_alpha   90.00
_cell.angle_beta   90.00
_cell.angle_gamma   90.00
#
_symmetry.space_group_name_H-M   'P 1'
#
loop_
_entity.id
_entity.type
_entity.pdbx_description
1 polymer ?
#
loop_
_entity_poly.entity_id
_entity_poly.type
_entity_poly.pdbx_seq_one_letter_code
_entity_poly.pdbx_strand_id
1 'polypeptide(L)'
;CDLMLNFYGLAKRERVVAFVQKKSVNVFGIFLGELASIKRELEQFRKNPQLPIAAEHPQFAGRAMWAKGVALRIQRQWEIMEELIEAGVLHASKEQASARDGYQNLCVLLEAFTVQTFGEWQNDLKSLGEDKLPKRLAQHLLCRPDDGGRNIAVSAMTGARGYHIENNFDKGLLRVLKEVYYWEKIQGSGIVVPYAAHDLASHREH
;
A
#
# COMPACT_ATOMS: atom_id res chain seq x y z
N CYS A 1 -6.89 21.85 12.51
CA CYS A 1 -8.31 22.15 12.75
C CYS A 1 -8.56 22.77 14.13
N ASP A 2 -7.79 22.38 15.15
CA ASP A 2 -7.87 22.86 16.54
C ASP A 2 -7.85 24.39 16.67
N LEU A 3 -7.05 25.07 15.85
CA LEU A 3 -7.00 26.54 15.84
C LEU A 3 -8.35 27.16 15.47
N MET A 4 -9.07 26.60 14.48
CA MET A 4 -10.39 27.10 14.09
C MET A 4 -11.45 26.85 15.18
N LEU A 5 -11.42 25.69 15.83
CA LEU A 5 -12.30 25.39 16.96
C LEU A 5 -12.11 26.38 18.10
N ASN A 6 -10.85 26.65 18.47
CA ASN A 6 -10.52 27.62 19.50
C ASN A 6 -10.97 29.04 19.13
N PHE A 7 -10.73 29.47 17.88
CA PHE A 7 -11.21 30.78 17.42
C PHE A 7 -12.73 30.88 17.38
N TYR A 8 -13.44 29.81 16.98
CA TYR A 8 -14.90 29.79 16.95
C TYR A 8 -15.50 29.83 18.36
N GLY A 9 -14.96 29.07 19.31
CA GLY A 9 -15.38 29.13 20.71
C GLY A 9 -15.14 30.49 21.38
N LEU A 10 -14.11 31.22 20.93
CA LEU A 10 -13.82 32.59 21.37
C LEU A 10 -14.62 33.66 20.61
N ALA A 11 -15.19 33.33 19.45
CA ALA A 11 -15.89 34.24 18.57
C ALA A 11 -17.32 34.52 19.07
N LYS A 12 -17.46 35.36 20.12
CA LYS A 12 -18.77 35.83 20.59
C LYS A 12 -19.38 36.96 19.73
N ARG A 13 -18.60 37.52 18.79
CA ARG A 13 -19.02 38.64 17.93
C ARG A 13 -19.37 38.12 16.54
N GLU A 14 -20.56 38.46 16.03
CA GLU A 14 -21.04 38.06 14.70
C GLU A 14 -20.04 38.34 13.57
N ARG A 15 -19.30 39.45 13.63
CA ARG A 15 -18.26 39.76 12.62
C ARG A 15 -17.13 38.72 12.56
N VAL A 16 -16.78 38.13 13.70
CA VAL A 16 -15.74 37.10 13.78
C VAL A 16 -16.30 35.78 13.26
N VAL A 17 -17.55 35.46 13.59
CA VAL A 17 -18.26 34.29 13.04
C VAL A 17 -18.34 34.38 11.51
N ALA A 18 -18.75 35.53 10.96
CA ALA A 18 -18.81 35.77 9.52
C ALA A 18 -17.42 35.66 8.83
N PHE A 19 -16.36 36.08 9.52
CA PHE A 19 -14.99 35.95 9.01
C PHE A 19 -14.53 34.48 9.00
N VAL A 20 -14.77 33.72 10.07
CA VAL A 20 -14.48 32.29 10.16
C VAL A 20 -15.27 31.51 9.12
N GLN A 21 -16.55 31.85 8.92
CA GLN A 21 -17.40 31.35 7.84
C GLN A 21 -16.78 31.57 6.47
N LYS A 22 -16.29 32.78 6.16
CA LYS A 22 -15.60 33.05 4.89
C LYS A 22 -14.31 32.22 4.74
N LYS A 23 -13.69 31.83 5.85
CA LYS A 23 -12.49 30.98 5.83
C LYS A 23 -12.82 29.51 5.55
N SER A 24 -14.03 29.04 5.83
CA SER A 24 -14.47 27.65 5.55
C SER A 24 -14.25 27.23 4.10
N VAL A 25 -14.53 28.11 3.13
CA VAL A 25 -14.28 27.89 1.70
C VAL A 25 -12.81 27.56 1.42
N ASN A 26 -11.87 28.21 2.12
CA ASN A 26 -10.45 27.93 1.95
C ASN A 26 -10.06 26.55 2.49
N VAL A 27 -10.72 26.08 3.56
CA VAL A 27 -10.46 24.77 4.16
C VAL A 27 -10.84 23.67 3.18
N PHE A 28 -12.05 23.76 2.59
CA PHE A 28 -12.45 22.84 1.52
C PHE A 28 -11.56 22.97 0.29
N GLY A 29 -11.12 24.17 -0.08
CA GLY A 29 -10.18 24.39 -1.18
C GLY A 29 -8.82 23.70 -0.97
N ILE A 30 -8.28 23.75 0.26
CA ILE A 30 -7.03 23.04 0.62
C ILE A 30 -7.22 21.53 0.50
N PHE A 31 -8.33 21.00 1.05
CA PHE A 31 -8.63 19.57 0.98
C PHE A 31 -8.82 19.10 -0.47
N LEU A 32 -9.55 19.86 -1.30
CA LEU A 32 -9.70 19.57 -2.73
C LEU A 32 -8.34 19.56 -3.46
N GLY A 33 -7.45 20.49 -3.14
CA GLY A 33 -6.09 20.52 -3.69
C GLY A 33 -5.28 19.29 -3.29
N GLU A 34 -5.44 18.82 -2.06
CA GLU A 34 -4.83 17.59 -1.56
C GLU A 34 -5.36 16.34 -2.26
N LEU A 35 -6.69 16.20 -2.41
CA LEU A 35 -7.30 15.11 -3.18
C LEU A 35 -6.78 15.07 -4.63
N ALA A 36 -6.62 16.25 -5.25
CA ALA A 36 -6.05 16.35 -6.60
C ALA A 36 -4.55 15.99 -6.64
N SER A 37 -3.78 16.28 -5.59
CA SER A 37 -2.38 15.83 -5.47
C SER A 37 -2.31 14.31 -5.41
N ILE A 38 -3.10 13.70 -4.53
CA ILE A 38 -3.12 12.24 -4.35
C ILE A 38 -3.51 11.53 -5.64
N LYS A 39 -4.51 12.05 -6.39
CA LYS A 39 -4.87 11.49 -7.69
C LYS A 39 -3.71 11.53 -8.68
N ARG A 40 -2.94 12.63 -8.72
CA ARG A 40 -1.75 12.73 -9.57
C ARG A 40 -0.66 11.75 -9.15
N GLU A 41 -0.44 11.58 -7.86
CA GLU A 41 0.50 10.59 -7.31
C GLU A 41 0.08 9.16 -7.67
N LEU A 42 -1.21 8.82 -7.56
CA LEU A 42 -1.75 7.51 -7.96
C LEU A 42 -1.49 7.22 -9.45
N GLU A 43 -1.73 8.20 -10.33
CA GLU A 43 -1.45 8.07 -11.76
C GLU A 43 0.05 7.95 -12.06
N GLN A 44 0.88 8.66 -11.30
CA GLN A 44 2.33 8.51 -11.39
C GLN A 44 2.77 7.10 -10.99
N PHE A 45 2.20 6.52 -9.92
CA PHE A 45 2.51 5.13 -9.52
C PHE A 45 2.12 4.11 -10.57
N ARG A 46 0.98 4.30 -11.26
CA ARG A 46 0.58 3.43 -12.37
C ARG A 46 1.59 3.45 -13.51
N LYS A 47 2.17 4.62 -13.82
CA LYS A 47 3.14 4.80 -14.92
C LYS A 47 4.55 4.40 -14.56
N ASN A 48 5.00 4.75 -13.35
CA ASN A 48 6.32 4.43 -12.83
C ASN A 48 6.19 4.10 -11.34
N PRO A 49 6.22 2.81 -10.96
CA PRO A 49 6.07 2.40 -9.58
C PRO A 49 7.37 2.60 -8.78
N GLN A 50 7.87 3.84 -8.76
CA GLN A 50 8.90 4.27 -7.82
C GLN A 50 8.21 4.83 -6.59
N LEU A 51 7.90 3.91 -5.69
CA LEU A 51 7.34 4.23 -4.39
C LEU A 51 8.33 5.11 -3.60
N PRO A 52 7.86 6.18 -2.91
CA PRO A 52 8.55 6.74 -1.75
C PRO A 52 8.39 5.80 -0.54
N ILE A 53 8.38 4.49 -0.79
CA ILE A 53 8.37 3.46 0.23
C ILE A 53 9.83 3.00 0.36
N ALA A 54 10.28 2.79 1.60
CA ALA A 54 11.63 2.31 1.87
C ALA A 54 11.96 1.11 0.97
N ALA A 55 13.20 1.06 0.47
CA ALA A 55 13.68 0.06 -0.50
C ALA A 55 13.43 -1.41 -0.10
N GLU A 56 13.05 -1.65 1.16
CA GLU A 56 12.76 -2.95 1.73
C GLU A 56 11.33 -3.49 1.52
N HIS A 57 10.39 -2.65 1.09
CA HIS A 57 9.00 -3.08 0.94
C HIS A 57 8.78 -3.90 -0.34
N PRO A 58 7.83 -4.84 -0.29
CA PRO A 58 7.52 -5.68 -1.43
C PRO A 58 6.78 -4.91 -2.52
N GLN A 59 6.83 -5.41 -3.74
CA GLN A 59 6.39 -4.69 -4.93
C GLN A 59 4.87 -4.45 -4.95
N PHE A 60 4.08 -5.47 -4.61
CA PHE A 60 2.62 -5.41 -4.73
C PHE A 60 1.99 -4.97 -3.40
N ALA A 61 2.24 -5.67 -2.30
CA ALA A 61 1.73 -5.32 -0.99
C ALA A 61 2.22 -3.94 -0.52
N GLY A 62 3.41 -3.51 -0.95
CA GLY A 62 3.92 -2.15 -0.71
C GLY A 62 3.00 -1.09 -1.30
N ARG A 63 2.62 -1.23 -2.57
CA ARG A 63 1.70 -0.30 -3.26
C ARG A 63 0.33 -0.29 -2.60
N ALA A 64 -0.19 -1.47 -2.26
CA ALA A 64 -1.46 -1.61 -1.56
C ALA A 64 -1.44 -0.96 -0.17
N MET A 65 -0.35 -1.11 0.59
CA MET A 65 -0.18 -0.45 1.89
C MET A 65 -0.14 1.07 1.75
N TRP A 66 0.54 1.60 0.75
CA TRP A 66 0.52 3.04 0.49
C TRP A 66 -0.91 3.53 0.21
N ALA A 67 -1.66 2.83 -0.65
CA ALA A 67 -3.04 3.20 -0.96
C ALA A 67 -3.94 3.16 0.28
N LYS A 68 -3.83 2.12 1.13
CA LYS A 68 -4.56 2.04 2.40
C LYS A 68 -4.14 3.14 3.39
N GLY A 69 -2.84 3.43 3.50
CA GLY A 69 -2.34 4.51 4.36
C GLY A 69 -2.85 5.88 3.94
N VAL A 70 -2.92 6.13 2.64
CA VAL A 70 -3.54 7.35 2.09
C VAL A 70 -5.04 7.38 2.37
N ALA A 71 -5.76 6.27 2.15
CA ALA A 71 -7.19 6.17 2.43
C ALA A 71 -7.52 6.51 3.89
N LEU A 72 -6.79 5.93 4.84
CA LEU A 72 -6.95 6.22 6.28
C LEU A 72 -6.66 7.69 6.60
N ARG A 73 -5.65 8.27 5.95
CA ARG A 73 -5.29 9.68 6.15
C ARG A 73 -6.37 10.63 5.67
N ILE A 74 -6.92 10.41 4.46
CA ILE A 74 -8.00 11.25 3.93
C ILE A 74 -9.31 11.03 4.68
N GLN A 75 -9.56 9.81 5.16
CA GLN A 75 -10.72 9.50 5.99
C GLN A 75 -10.67 10.32 7.28
N ARG A 76 -9.55 10.30 8.00
CA ARG A 76 -9.38 11.10 9.21
C ARG A 76 -9.55 12.61 8.96
N GLN A 77 -9.03 13.10 7.84
CA GLN A 77 -9.21 14.50 7.45
C GLN A 77 -10.69 14.83 7.20
N TRP A 78 -11.42 13.94 6.53
CA TRP A 78 -12.85 14.08 6.26
C TRP A 78 -13.68 14.04 7.55
N GLU A 79 -13.42 13.07 8.44
CA GLU A 79 -14.08 12.95 9.75
C GLU A 79 -13.94 14.24 10.57
N ILE A 80 -12.74 14.82 10.64
CA ILE A 80 -12.53 16.11 11.31
C ILE A 80 -13.36 17.22 10.64
N MET A 81 -13.48 17.23 9.32
CA MET A 81 -14.32 18.24 8.65
C MET A 81 -15.81 18.03 8.94
N GLU A 82 -16.29 16.78 9.02
CA GLU A 82 -17.66 16.47 9.42
C GLU A 82 -17.94 16.96 10.85
N GLU A 83 -17.05 16.68 11.81
CA GLU A 83 -17.15 17.21 13.18
C GLU A 83 -17.24 18.75 13.20
N LEU A 84 -16.44 19.44 12.36
CA LEU A 84 -16.49 20.89 12.25
C LEU A 84 -17.77 21.42 11.58
N ILE A 85 -18.38 20.64 10.67
CA ILE A 85 -19.66 20.96 10.06
C ILE A 85 -20.78 20.81 11.11
N GLU A 86 -20.78 19.71 11.86
CA GLU A 86 -21.74 19.45 12.93
C GLU A 86 -21.67 20.50 14.05
N ALA A 87 -20.46 20.94 14.39
CA ALA A 87 -20.23 22.03 15.34
C ALA A 87 -20.63 23.42 14.81
N GLY A 88 -21.08 23.53 13.56
CA GLY A 88 -21.48 24.79 12.93
C GLY A 88 -20.31 25.74 12.65
N VAL A 89 -19.07 25.22 12.61
CA VAL A 89 -17.85 26.00 12.29
C VAL A 89 -17.69 26.09 10.78
N LEU A 90 -17.76 24.95 10.10
CA LEU A 90 -17.80 24.87 8.64
C LEU A 90 -19.25 24.88 8.17
N HIS A 91 -19.51 25.59 7.08
CA HIS A 91 -20.88 25.82 6.59
C HIS A 91 -21.08 25.19 5.22
N ALA A 92 -22.32 24.85 4.92
CA ALA A 92 -22.76 24.36 3.63
C ALA A 92 -22.32 25.29 2.50
N SER A 93 -21.51 24.76 1.59
CA SER A 93 -21.04 25.48 0.40
C SER A 93 -20.93 24.55 -0.81
N LYS A 94 -20.77 25.11 -2.01
CA LYS A 94 -20.53 24.33 -3.23
C LYS A 94 -19.24 23.53 -3.13
N GLU A 95 -18.24 24.10 -2.47
CA GLU A 95 -16.93 23.48 -2.22
C GLU A 95 -17.05 22.31 -1.26
N GLN A 96 -17.93 22.35 -0.25
CA GLN A 96 -18.20 21.19 0.60
C GLN A 96 -18.76 20.02 -0.22
N ALA A 97 -19.75 20.26 -1.07
CA ALA A 97 -20.34 19.21 -1.91
C ALA A 97 -19.27 18.61 -2.84
N SER A 98 -18.48 19.47 -3.49
CA SER A 98 -17.37 19.04 -4.35
C SER A 98 -16.29 18.26 -3.58
N ALA A 99 -16.00 18.66 -2.34
CA ALA A 99 -15.05 17.97 -1.45
C ALA A 99 -15.56 16.59 -1.06
N ARG A 100 -16.86 16.46 -0.73
CA ARG A 100 -17.51 15.18 -0.41
C ARG A 100 -17.44 14.21 -1.59
N ASP A 101 -17.87 14.67 -2.77
CA ASP A 101 -17.85 13.87 -3.99
C ASP A 101 -16.40 13.48 -4.36
N GLY A 102 -15.47 14.44 -4.23
CA GLY A 102 -14.05 14.20 -4.46
C GLY A 102 -13.46 13.14 -3.54
N TYR A 103 -13.81 13.20 -2.24
CA TYR A 103 -13.39 12.25 -1.22
C TYR A 103 -13.95 10.85 -1.47
N GLN A 104 -15.26 10.72 -1.68
CA GLN A 104 -15.92 9.44 -1.96
C GLN A 104 -15.34 8.78 -3.21
N ASN A 105 -15.19 9.55 -4.30
CA ASN A 105 -14.58 9.07 -5.52
C ASN A 105 -13.14 8.60 -5.31
N LEU A 106 -12.35 9.32 -4.51
CA LEU A 106 -10.96 8.92 -4.23
C LEU A 106 -10.90 7.64 -3.39
N CYS A 107 -11.79 7.46 -2.41
CA CYS A 107 -11.88 6.23 -1.62
C CYS A 107 -12.13 5.02 -2.52
N VAL A 108 -13.12 5.11 -3.42
CA VAL A 108 -13.44 4.05 -4.38
C VAL A 108 -12.24 3.75 -5.29
N LEU A 109 -11.52 4.77 -5.76
CA LEU A 109 -10.33 4.59 -6.60
C LEU A 109 -9.19 3.90 -5.85
N LEU A 110 -8.95 4.25 -4.59
CA LEU A 110 -7.90 3.65 -3.76
C LEU A 110 -8.22 2.18 -3.41
N GLU A 111 -9.49 1.88 -3.13
CA GLU A 111 -9.94 0.51 -2.88
C GLU A 111 -9.80 -0.34 -4.15
N ALA A 112 -10.29 0.16 -5.29
CA ALA A 112 -10.13 -0.51 -6.58
C ALA A 112 -8.66 -0.76 -6.94
N PHE A 113 -7.79 0.22 -6.68
CA PHE A 113 -6.34 0.06 -6.88
C PHE A 113 -5.74 -1.04 -5.99
N THR A 114 -6.18 -1.14 -4.74
CA THR A 114 -5.74 -2.17 -3.79
C THR A 114 -6.14 -3.57 -4.29
N VAL A 115 -7.40 -3.73 -4.71
CA VAL A 115 -7.92 -5.01 -5.26
C VAL A 115 -7.22 -5.37 -6.57
N GLN A 116 -7.01 -4.41 -7.47
CA GLN A 116 -6.28 -4.62 -8.71
C GLN A 116 -4.86 -5.11 -8.44
N THR A 117 -4.14 -4.43 -7.53
CA THR A 117 -2.76 -4.79 -7.15
C THR A 117 -2.69 -6.20 -6.56
N PHE A 118 -3.70 -6.59 -5.77
CA PHE A 118 -3.80 -7.95 -5.26
C PHE A 118 -4.00 -8.99 -6.37
N GLY A 119 -4.87 -8.71 -7.35
CA GLY A 119 -5.06 -9.57 -8.52
C GLY A 119 -3.80 -9.70 -9.38
N GLU A 120 -3.04 -8.61 -9.55
CA GLU A 120 -1.74 -8.63 -10.23
C GLU A 120 -0.74 -9.54 -9.50
N TRP A 121 -0.68 -9.46 -8.16
CA TRP A 121 0.15 -10.36 -7.35
C TRP A 121 -0.28 -11.82 -7.46
N GLN A 122 -1.58 -12.13 -7.44
CA GLN A 122 -2.07 -13.49 -7.63
C GLN A 122 -1.66 -14.07 -8.99
N ASN A 123 -1.66 -13.25 -10.04
CA ASN A 123 -1.20 -13.67 -11.36
C ASN A 123 0.33 -13.89 -11.38
N ASP A 124 1.11 -13.04 -10.71
CA ASP A 124 2.56 -13.23 -10.53
C ASP A 124 2.86 -14.54 -9.78
N LEU A 125 2.12 -14.81 -8.70
CA LEU A 125 2.25 -16.04 -7.91
C LEU A 125 1.96 -17.30 -8.76
N LYS A 126 0.90 -17.28 -9.57
CA LYS A 126 0.58 -18.35 -10.51
C LYS A 126 1.70 -18.55 -11.54
N SER A 127 2.28 -17.46 -12.05
CA SER A 127 3.39 -17.53 -13.03
C SER A 127 4.66 -18.15 -12.44
N LEU A 128 4.91 -17.94 -11.14
CA LEU A 128 6.01 -18.54 -10.38
C LEU A 128 5.82 -20.04 -10.11
N GLY A 129 4.65 -20.59 -10.44
CA GLY A 129 4.27 -21.97 -10.18
C GLY A 129 3.96 -22.20 -8.71
N GLU A 130 2.81 -21.68 -8.26
CA GLU A 130 2.28 -21.81 -6.89
C GLU A 130 2.41 -23.25 -6.35
N ASP A 131 2.06 -24.25 -7.16
CA ASP A 131 2.14 -25.68 -6.81
C ASP A 131 3.57 -26.21 -6.59
N LYS A 132 4.58 -25.49 -7.08
CA LYS A 132 6.00 -25.86 -6.96
C LYS A 132 6.70 -25.13 -5.82
N LEU A 133 6.04 -24.17 -5.15
CA LEU A 133 6.62 -23.41 -4.05
C LEU A 133 7.10 -24.31 -2.89
N PRO A 134 6.32 -25.31 -2.41
CA PRO A 134 6.79 -26.19 -1.33
C PRO A 134 8.01 -27.02 -1.74
N LYS A 135 8.07 -27.47 -3.00
CA LYS A 135 9.22 -28.22 -3.55
C LYS A 135 10.48 -27.36 -3.67
N ARG A 136 10.33 -26.06 -3.94
CA ARG A 136 11.44 -25.10 -3.98
C ARG A 136 11.97 -24.80 -2.57
N LEU A 137 11.09 -24.71 -1.58
CA LEU A 137 11.47 -24.54 -0.18
C LEU A 137 12.26 -25.75 0.35
N ALA A 138 11.91 -26.97 -0.08
CA ALA A 138 12.57 -28.20 0.33
C ALA A 138 13.98 -28.44 -0.30
N GLN A 139 14.46 -27.54 -1.16
CA GLN A 139 15.80 -27.67 -1.75
C GLN A 139 16.89 -27.32 -0.73
N HIS A 140 18.00 -28.06 -0.77
CA HIS A 140 19.15 -27.76 0.07
C HIS A 140 19.66 -26.34 -0.18
N LEU A 141 19.81 -25.58 0.91
CA LEU A 141 20.22 -24.18 0.92
C LEU A 141 21.68 -23.97 0.54
N LEU A 142 22.52 -24.92 0.95
CA LEU A 142 23.95 -24.91 0.76
C LEU A 142 24.30 -26.15 -0.06
N CYS A 143 24.70 -25.94 -1.30
CA CYS A 143 25.13 -27.03 -2.18
C CYS A 143 26.63 -26.86 -2.47
N ARG A 144 27.36 -27.97 -2.46
CA ARG A 144 28.67 -28.02 -3.10
C ARG A 144 28.46 -28.23 -4.60
N PRO A 145 29.31 -27.65 -5.47
CA PRO A 145 29.18 -27.82 -6.92
C PRO A 145 29.25 -29.29 -7.38
N ASP A 146 29.80 -30.19 -6.55
CA ASP A 146 29.94 -31.62 -6.85
C ASP A 146 28.73 -32.48 -6.42
N ASP A 147 27.80 -31.95 -5.60
CA ASP A 147 26.64 -32.69 -5.09
C ASP A 147 25.46 -32.63 -6.08
N GLY A 148 25.62 -33.22 -7.27
CA GLY A 148 24.59 -33.80 -8.16
C GLY A 148 23.28 -33.07 -8.49
N GLY A 149 23.06 -31.83 -8.02
CA GLY A 149 21.75 -31.21 -7.90
C GLY A 149 21.49 -30.00 -8.79
N ARG A 150 22.47 -29.56 -9.59
CA ARG A 150 22.27 -28.52 -10.61
C ARG A 150 22.92 -28.88 -11.93
N ASN A 151 22.24 -28.50 -13.01
CA ASN A 151 22.62 -28.66 -14.41
C ASN A 151 24.14 -28.45 -14.61
N ILE A 152 24.82 -29.55 -14.92
CA ILE A 152 26.25 -29.65 -15.28
C ILE A 152 26.67 -28.64 -16.37
N ALA A 153 25.71 -28.05 -17.09
CA ALA A 153 25.94 -27.09 -18.16
C ALA A 153 26.60 -25.77 -17.73
N VAL A 154 26.40 -25.26 -16.51
CA VAL A 154 26.97 -23.95 -16.10
C VAL A 154 28.33 -24.10 -15.41
N SER A 155 28.51 -25.17 -14.63
CA SER A 155 29.78 -25.42 -13.91
C SER A 155 30.93 -25.82 -14.86
N ALA A 156 30.61 -26.31 -16.07
CA ALA A 156 31.61 -26.63 -17.09
C ALA A 156 32.27 -25.41 -17.75
N MET A 157 31.75 -24.18 -17.57
CA MET A 157 32.28 -22.98 -18.25
C MET A 157 33.31 -22.20 -17.41
N THR A 158 33.33 -22.37 -16.09
CA THR A 158 34.27 -21.71 -15.20
C THR A 158 35.21 -22.77 -14.60
N GLY A 159 36.35 -23.00 -15.24
CA GLY A 159 37.31 -24.08 -14.94
C GLY A 159 38.03 -24.04 -13.59
N ALA A 160 37.40 -23.54 -12.53
CA ALA A 160 37.88 -23.67 -11.16
C ALA A 160 36.95 -24.61 -10.41
N ARG A 161 37.43 -25.83 -10.07
CA ARG A 161 36.75 -26.71 -9.11
C ARG A 161 36.67 -25.98 -7.77
N GLY A 162 35.54 -25.33 -7.54
CA GLY A 162 35.35 -24.39 -6.46
C GLY A 162 35.05 -25.10 -5.14
N TYR A 163 35.98 -25.00 -4.18
CA TYR A 163 35.76 -25.33 -2.76
C TYR A 163 34.79 -24.35 -2.05
N HIS A 164 33.87 -23.73 -2.78
CA HIS A 164 32.98 -22.70 -2.27
C HIS A 164 31.57 -23.28 -2.14
N ILE A 165 30.96 -23.05 -0.99
CA ILE A 165 29.57 -23.41 -0.74
C ILE A 165 28.70 -22.38 -1.45
N GLU A 166 27.85 -22.83 -2.37
CA GLU A 166 26.91 -21.95 -3.06
C GLU A 166 25.58 -21.89 -2.32
N ASN A 167 25.06 -20.67 -2.17
CA ASN A 167 23.74 -20.45 -1.60
C ASN A 167 22.67 -20.60 -2.69
N ASN A 168 21.88 -21.66 -2.60
CA ASN A 168 20.79 -21.98 -3.53
C ASN A 168 19.46 -21.31 -3.14
N PHE A 169 19.47 -20.33 -2.23
CA PHE A 169 18.23 -19.70 -1.78
C PHE A 169 17.51 -18.99 -2.91
N ASP A 170 16.22 -19.29 -3.00
CA ASP A 170 15.38 -18.82 -4.07
C ASP A 170 14.91 -17.39 -3.80
N LYS A 171 15.46 -16.43 -4.56
CA LYS A 171 15.10 -15.01 -4.46
C LYS A 171 13.62 -14.76 -4.77
N GLY A 172 12.98 -15.61 -5.58
CA GLY A 172 11.54 -15.54 -5.84
C GLY A 172 10.74 -15.94 -4.60
N LEU A 173 11.19 -16.95 -3.87
CA LEU A 173 10.57 -17.38 -2.61
C LEU A 173 10.64 -16.30 -1.53
N LEU A 174 11.80 -15.65 -1.39
CA LEU A 174 11.97 -14.49 -0.49
C LEU A 174 10.95 -13.38 -0.80
N ARG A 175 10.76 -13.10 -2.09
CA ARG A 175 9.81 -12.08 -2.55
C ARG A 175 8.39 -12.45 -2.16
N VAL A 176 7.96 -13.69 -2.41
CA VAL A 176 6.62 -14.18 -2.03
C VAL A 176 6.41 -14.11 -0.52
N LEU A 177 7.38 -14.56 0.28
CA LEU A 177 7.31 -14.48 1.75
C LEU A 177 7.17 -13.04 2.26
N LYS A 178 7.92 -12.10 1.67
CA LYS A 178 7.77 -10.67 1.97
C LYS A 178 6.37 -10.18 1.59
N GLU A 179 5.87 -10.51 0.40
CA GLU A 179 4.52 -10.12 -0.04
C GLU A 179 3.43 -10.63 0.92
N VAL A 180 3.44 -11.94 1.24
CA VAL A 180 2.44 -12.58 2.11
C VAL A 180 2.36 -11.90 3.47
N TYR A 181 3.51 -11.67 4.11
CA TYR A 181 3.59 -11.02 5.42
C TYR A 181 2.87 -9.66 5.45
N TYR A 182 2.99 -8.88 4.39
CA TYR A 182 2.33 -7.58 4.33
C TYR A 182 0.86 -7.69 3.91
N TRP A 183 0.51 -8.63 3.01
CA TRP A 183 -0.89 -8.91 2.66
C TRP A 183 -1.71 -9.36 3.87
N GLU A 184 -1.13 -10.17 4.76
CA GLU A 184 -1.75 -10.58 6.03
C GLU A 184 -2.09 -9.40 6.93
N LYS A 185 -1.20 -8.41 6.99
CA LYS A 185 -1.42 -7.19 7.81
C LYS A 185 -2.50 -6.26 7.29
N ILE A 186 -2.81 -6.34 5.99
CA ILE A 186 -3.82 -5.50 5.35
C ILE A 186 -5.09 -6.28 5.00
N GLN A 187 -5.31 -7.44 5.61
CA GLN A 187 -6.55 -8.21 5.47
C GLN A 187 -7.78 -7.37 5.82
N GLY A 188 -8.84 -7.55 5.03
CA GLY A 188 -10.04 -6.70 5.03
C GLY A 188 -10.24 -6.01 3.67
N SER A 189 -11.49 -6.01 3.19
CA SER A 189 -11.92 -5.63 1.82
C SER A 189 -11.73 -6.72 0.74
N GLY A 190 -12.04 -7.99 1.04
CA GLY A 190 -12.04 -9.07 0.04
C GLY A 190 -10.66 -9.62 -0.34
N ILE A 191 -9.61 -9.21 0.37
CA ILE A 191 -8.24 -9.72 0.22
C ILE A 191 -8.11 -10.99 1.08
N VAL A 192 -8.01 -12.15 0.42
CA VAL A 192 -7.78 -13.45 1.06
C VAL A 192 -6.53 -14.07 0.44
N VAL A 193 -5.48 -14.17 1.24
CA VAL A 193 -4.20 -14.77 0.83
C VAL A 193 -4.42 -16.23 0.42
N PRO A 194 -3.94 -16.67 -0.77
CA PRO A 194 -4.06 -18.07 -1.19
C PRO A 194 -3.42 -19.05 -0.20
N TYR A 195 -4.04 -20.22 -0.03
CA TYR A 195 -3.59 -21.23 0.94
C TYR A 195 -2.13 -21.63 0.76
N ALA A 196 -1.67 -21.84 -0.48
CA ALA A 196 -0.28 -22.23 -0.74
C ALA A 196 0.73 -21.15 -0.30
N ALA A 197 0.35 -19.88 -0.38
CA ALA A 197 1.18 -18.78 0.06
C ALA A 197 1.17 -18.62 1.60
N HIS A 198 0.02 -18.90 2.24
CA HIS A 198 -0.12 -18.94 3.70
C HIS A 198 0.64 -20.12 4.32
N ASP A 199 0.55 -21.31 3.70
CA ASP A 199 1.31 -22.49 4.12
C ASP A 199 2.82 -22.24 3.97
N LEU A 200 3.24 -21.55 2.92
CA LEU A 200 4.64 -21.14 2.79
C LEU A 200 5.09 -20.21 3.95
N ALA A 201 4.22 -19.29 4.38
CA ALA A 201 4.53 -18.36 5.46
C ALA A 201 4.64 -19.03 6.83
N SER A 202 3.88 -20.09 7.11
CA SER A 202 3.98 -20.84 8.38
C SER A 202 5.35 -21.50 8.56
N HIS A 203 5.98 -21.93 7.47
CA HIS A 203 7.33 -22.51 7.49
C HIS A 203 8.45 -21.48 7.74
N ARG A 204 8.13 -20.19 7.83
CA ARG A 204 9.10 -19.13 8.18
C ARG A 204 9.36 -19.04 9.69
N GLU A 205 8.40 -19.47 10.52
CA GLU A 205 8.46 -19.35 11.98
C GLU A 205 9.18 -20.51 12.68
N HIS A 206 9.63 -21.51 11.91
CA HIS A 206 10.38 -22.69 12.36
C HIS A 206 11.80 -22.70 11.79
#